data_AF-A0A2C5Y008-F1
#
_entry.id   AF-A0A2C5Y008-F1
#
_cell.length_a   1.000
_cell.length_b   1.000
_cell.length_c   1.000
_cell.angle_alpha   90.00
_cell.angle_beta   90.00
_cell.angle_gamma   90.00
#
_symmetry.space_group_name_H-M   'P 1'
#
loop_
_entity.id
_entity.type
_entity.pdbx_description
1 polymer ?
#
loop_
_entity_poly.entity_id
_entity_poly.type
_entity_poly.pdbx_seq_one_letter_code
_entity_poly.pdbx_strand_id
1 'polypeptide(L)'
;MVIYSLNFFIKHFLDPQVRAMGDGHFVRELLNTILSPPTYWLAVFEAYQSDALHGDPLETFAHLCCEVVLSHHSCLDKPYFDIKKIMSEGALIESPHPEVRSWAYRIEKVLQRVAPTDLIIMDSTAGGRHDNDFADFRKIVIYPTNDELRSKEEPFLQRATEVFSIPEENRANIYRDWLFRLLREDMLADLRGEVSTSLDRAKAKRPLIRYHDLSLPDGVQSALTVRPLTLMVQCRVGISFPKNVSTAEARQQYLKDNKNFVKHGSFGVLRCKSSTVRVYAMP
;
A
#
# COMPACT_ATOMS: atom_id res chain seq x y z
N MET A 1 -16.88 -23.31 -14.89
CA MET A 1 -16.72 -24.23 -13.74
C MET A 1 -15.25 -24.64 -13.55
N VAL A 2 -14.55 -25.14 -14.59
CA VAL A 2 -13.14 -25.57 -14.49
C VAL A 2 -12.18 -24.46 -14.03
N ILE A 3 -12.30 -23.24 -14.59
CA ILE A 3 -11.45 -22.10 -14.19
C ILE A 3 -11.62 -21.75 -12.71
N TYR A 4 -12.85 -21.73 -12.19
CA TYR A 4 -13.12 -21.44 -10.77
C TYR A 4 -12.66 -22.55 -9.82
N SER A 5 -12.82 -23.82 -10.20
CA SER A 5 -12.31 -24.95 -9.41
C SER A 5 -10.79 -24.99 -9.37
N LEU A 6 -10.12 -24.70 -10.50
CA LEU A 6 -8.67 -24.64 -10.55
C LEU A 6 -8.11 -23.38 -9.89
N ASN A 7 -8.87 -22.28 -9.87
CA ASN A 7 -8.53 -21.08 -9.10
C ASN A 7 -8.34 -21.39 -7.61
N PHE A 8 -9.24 -22.17 -7.03
CA PHE A 8 -9.12 -22.58 -5.62
C PHE A 8 -7.86 -23.42 -5.38
N PHE A 9 -7.60 -24.38 -6.27
CA PHE A 9 -6.38 -25.18 -6.22
C PHE A 9 -5.11 -24.33 -6.31
N ILE A 10 -5.06 -23.38 -7.27
CA ILE A 10 -3.92 -22.48 -7.46
C ILE A 10 -3.75 -21.57 -6.24
N LYS A 11 -4.83 -21.04 -5.67
CA LYS A 11 -4.76 -20.20 -4.47
C LYS A 11 -4.09 -20.93 -3.29
N HIS A 12 -4.42 -22.21 -3.09
CA HIS A 12 -3.79 -23.03 -2.05
C HIS A 12 -2.35 -23.43 -2.39
N PHE A 13 -2.12 -23.73 -3.66
CA PHE A 13 -0.80 -24.06 -4.17
C PHE A 13 0.20 -22.90 -4.01
N LEU A 14 -0.27 -21.67 -4.21
CA LEU A 14 0.49 -20.44 -4.06
C LEU A 14 0.61 -19.96 -2.60
N ASP A 15 0.18 -20.75 -1.63
CA ASP A 15 0.33 -20.39 -0.23
C ASP A 15 1.84 -20.30 0.16
N PRO A 16 2.27 -19.25 0.87
CA PRO A 16 3.66 -19.10 1.30
C PRO A 16 4.22 -20.31 2.06
N GLN A 17 3.38 -21.05 2.79
CA GLN A 17 3.80 -22.26 3.50
C GLN A 17 4.13 -23.40 2.54
N VAL A 18 3.44 -23.50 1.40
CA VAL A 18 3.75 -24.47 0.33
C VAL A 18 5.05 -24.06 -0.38
N ARG A 19 5.25 -22.77 -0.61
CA ARG A 19 6.51 -22.23 -1.18
C ARG A 19 7.73 -22.51 -0.30
N ALA A 20 7.57 -22.45 1.02
CA ALA A 20 8.65 -22.76 1.96
C ALA A 20 9.09 -24.23 1.91
N MET A 21 8.30 -25.13 1.32
CA MET A 21 8.67 -26.54 1.16
C MET A 21 9.67 -26.72 0.02
N GLY A 22 10.82 -27.32 0.35
CA GLY A 22 11.84 -27.68 -0.64
C GLY A 22 12.43 -26.48 -1.38
N ASP A 23 12.67 -25.36 -0.69
CA ASP A 23 13.25 -24.13 -1.25
C ASP A 23 12.56 -23.64 -2.55
N GLY A 24 11.22 -23.75 -2.59
CA GLY A 24 10.41 -23.37 -3.74
C GLY A 24 10.58 -24.27 -4.97
N HIS A 25 11.31 -25.39 -4.88
CA HIS A 25 11.43 -26.36 -5.96
C HIS A 25 10.09 -27.03 -6.27
N PHE A 26 9.32 -27.37 -5.22
CA PHE A 26 8.01 -27.99 -5.37
C PHE A 26 7.03 -27.08 -6.13
N VAL A 27 7.04 -25.79 -5.82
CA VAL A 27 6.24 -24.78 -6.52
C VAL A 27 6.66 -24.68 -7.99
N ARG A 28 7.95 -24.66 -8.29
CA ARG A 28 8.44 -24.60 -9.68
C ARG A 28 8.03 -25.83 -10.51
N GLU A 29 8.16 -27.03 -9.96
CA GLU A 29 7.74 -28.28 -10.63
C GLU A 29 6.24 -28.30 -10.91
N LEU A 30 5.42 -27.89 -9.94
CA LEU A 30 3.97 -27.82 -10.12
C LEU A 30 3.55 -26.74 -11.11
N LEU A 31 4.18 -25.56 -11.09
CA LEU A 31 3.94 -24.51 -12.10
C LEU A 31 4.20 -25.07 -13.50
N ASN A 32 5.33 -25.74 -13.70
CA ASN A 32 5.65 -26.38 -14.98
C ASN A 32 4.57 -27.41 -15.35
N THR A 33 4.18 -28.29 -14.43
CA THR A 33 3.18 -29.35 -14.68
C THR A 33 1.79 -28.79 -15.05
N ILE A 34 1.39 -27.68 -14.45
CA ILE A 34 0.06 -27.07 -14.67
C ILE A 34 0.05 -26.21 -15.94
N LEU A 35 1.15 -25.50 -16.21
CA LEU A 35 1.25 -24.53 -17.30
C LEU A 35 1.88 -25.14 -18.58
N SER A 36 2.38 -26.37 -18.51
CA SER A 36 2.89 -27.14 -19.65
C SER A 36 2.10 -28.46 -19.76
N PRO A 37 1.27 -28.64 -20.81
CA PRO A 37 1.07 -27.76 -21.97
C PRO A 37 0.30 -26.47 -21.61
N PRO A 38 0.42 -25.39 -22.43
CA PRO A 38 -0.11 -24.05 -22.11
C PRO A 38 -1.64 -23.94 -22.17
N THR A 39 -2.37 -25.04 -22.24
CA THR A 39 -3.82 -25.08 -22.35
C THR A 39 -4.50 -24.33 -21.20
N TYR A 40 -4.05 -24.55 -19.97
CA TYR A 40 -4.61 -23.83 -18.82
C TYR A 40 -4.27 -22.34 -18.86
N TRP A 41 -3.01 -22.01 -19.17
CA TRP A 41 -2.58 -20.63 -19.31
C TRP A 41 -3.42 -19.85 -20.33
N LEU A 42 -3.61 -20.42 -21.52
CA LEU A 42 -4.40 -19.78 -22.58
C LEU A 42 -5.84 -19.53 -22.12
N ALA A 43 -6.47 -20.50 -21.45
CA ALA A 43 -7.84 -20.36 -20.97
C ALA A 43 -7.99 -19.29 -19.87
N VAL A 44 -7.06 -19.24 -18.91
CA VAL A 44 -7.11 -18.21 -17.85
C VAL A 44 -6.74 -16.83 -18.39
N PHE A 45 -5.81 -16.75 -19.33
CA PHE A 45 -5.41 -15.51 -19.97
C PHE A 45 -6.51 -14.94 -20.86
N GLU A 46 -7.24 -15.78 -21.59
CA GLU A 46 -8.45 -15.38 -22.34
C GLU A 46 -9.56 -14.87 -21.40
N ALA A 47 -9.76 -15.55 -20.27
CA ALA A 47 -10.72 -15.11 -19.25
C ALA A 47 -10.32 -13.75 -18.66
N TYR A 48 -9.02 -13.49 -18.46
CA TYR A 48 -8.52 -12.18 -18.06
C TYR A 48 -8.79 -11.12 -19.14
N GLN A 49 -8.44 -11.41 -20.41
CA GLN A 49 -8.63 -10.47 -21.52
C GLN A 49 -10.11 -10.13 -21.79
N SER A 50 -11.00 -11.06 -21.46
CA SER A 50 -12.45 -10.88 -21.61
C SER A 50 -13.10 -10.22 -20.39
N ASP A 51 -12.30 -9.71 -19.43
CA ASP A 51 -12.75 -9.13 -18.16
C ASP A 51 -13.68 -10.06 -17.36
N ALA A 52 -13.46 -11.38 -17.43
CA ALA A 52 -14.26 -12.37 -16.73
C ALA A 52 -13.72 -12.72 -15.33
N LEU A 53 -12.56 -12.16 -14.95
CA LEU A 53 -11.92 -12.37 -13.65
C LEU A 53 -12.16 -11.16 -12.75
N HIS A 54 -12.81 -11.37 -11.61
CA HIS A 54 -13.07 -10.32 -10.61
C HIS A 54 -12.82 -10.85 -9.20
N GLY A 55 -12.41 -9.98 -8.27
CA GLY A 55 -12.15 -10.35 -6.89
C GLY A 55 -11.05 -11.42 -6.76
N ASP A 56 -11.30 -12.45 -5.94
CA ASP A 56 -10.37 -13.54 -5.65
C ASP A 56 -9.73 -14.21 -6.90
N PRO A 57 -10.48 -14.56 -7.97
CA PRO A 57 -9.89 -15.05 -9.22
C PRO A 57 -8.86 -14.11 -9.86
N LEU A 58 -9.10 -12.80 -9.84
CA LEU A 58 -8.18 -11.83 -10.42
C LEU A 58 -6.92 -11.68 -9.57
N GLU A 59 -7.07 -11.69 -8.25
CA GLU A 59 -5.94 -11.70 -7.31
C GLU A 59 -5.08 -12.96 -7.51
N THR A 60 -5.71 -14.13 -7.60
CA THR A 60 -5.01 -15.41 -7.80
C THR A 60 -4.30 -15.44 -9.16
N PHE A 61 -4.91 -14.89 -10.20
CA PHE A 61 -4.26 -14.72 -11.50
C PHE A 61 -3.03 -13.80 -11.42
N ALA A 62 -3.13 -12.66 -10.72
CA ALA A 62 -1.99 -11.76 -10.52
C ALA A 62 -0.85 -12.44 -9.73
N HIS A 63 -1.19 -13.22 -8.70
CA HIS A 63 -0.21 -14.02 -7.96
C HIS A 63 0.47 -15.06 -8.85
N LEU A 64 -0.30 -15.80 -9.66
CA LEU A 64 0.23 -16.75 -10.65
C LEU A 64 1.20 -16.07 -11.63
N CYS A 65 0.86 -14.87 -12.12
CA CYS A 65 1.75 -14.09 -12.98
C CYS A 65 3.08 -13.77 -12.30
N CYS A 66 3.05 -13.39 -11.02
CA CYS A 66 4.26 -13.15 -10.23
C CYS A 66 5.15 -14.39 -10.17
N GLU A 67 4.57 -15.56 -9.89
CA GLU A 67 5.32 -16.81 -9.83
C GLU A 67 5.92 -17.25 -11.17
N VAL A 68 5.18 -17.06 -12.26
CA VAL A 68 5.70 -17.30 -13.62
C VAL A 68 6.94 -16.44 -13.86
N VAL A 69 6.87 -15.14 -13.57
CA VAL A 69 7.98 -14.22 -13.78
C VAL A 69 9.18 -14.55 -12.89
N LEU A 70 8.95 -14.98 -11.64
CA LEU A 70 10.00 -15.39 -10.71
C LEU A 70 10.68 -16.72 -11.08
N SER A 71 9.99 -17.62 -11.78
CA SER A 71 10.49 -18.97 -12.08
C SER A 71 11.59 -19.00 -13.16
N HIS A 72 11.57 -18.06 -14.11
CA HIS A 72 12.47 -17.96 -15.27
C HIS A 72 12.69 -19.29 -16.03
N HIS A 73 11.72 -20.19 -16.02
CA HIS A 73 11.84 -21.49 -16.67
C HIS A 73 11.40 -21.40 -18.15
N SER A 74 12.17 -21.98 -19.08
CA SER A 74 11.95 -21.86 -20.53
C SER A 74 10.59 -22.42 -21.01
N CYS A 75 10.03 -23.42 -20.32
CA CYS A 75 8.69 -23.92 -20.62
C CYS A 75 7.58 -22.88 -20.39
N LEU A 76 7.88 -21.79 -19.68
CA LEU A 76 6.94 -20.71 -19.35
C LEU A 76 7.19 -19.45 -20.18
N ASP A 77 7.95 -19.54 -21.29
CA ASP A 77 8.25 -18.40 -22.17
C ASP A 77 6.97 -17.72 -22.67
N LYS A 78 5.98 -18.49 -23.14
CA LYS A 78 4.70 -17.92 -23.61
C LYS A 78 3.96 -17.16 -22.50
N PRO A 79 3.69 -17.76 -21.32
CA PRO A 79 3.19 -17.03 -20.16
C PRO A 79 3.99 -15.77 -19.82
N TYR A 80 5.32 -15.87 -19.80
CA TYR A 80 6.19 -14.74 -19.51
C TYR A 80 6.01 -13.57 -20.49
N PHE A 81 5.95 -13.85 -21.80
CA PHE A 81 5.72 -12.82 -22.83
C PHE A 81 4.34 -12.17 -22.69
N ASP A 82 3.31 -12.98 -22.41
CA ASP A 82 1.94 -12.49 -22.19
C ASP A 82 1.88 -11.56 -20.96
N ILE A 83 2.56 -11.92 -19.87
CA ILE A 83 2.65 -11.09 -18.65
C ILE A 83 3.36 -9.77 -18.93
N LYS A 84 4.50 -9.81 -19.62
CA LYS A 84 5.24 -8.60 -19.98
C LYS A 84 4.38 -7.62 -20.79
N LYS A 85 3.53 -8.14 -21.68
CA LYS A 85 2.58 -7.34 -22.46
C LYS A 85 1.54 -6.65 -21.57
N ILE A 86 0.82 -7.40 -20.73
CA ILE A 86 -0.25 -6.82 -19.89
C ILE A 86 0.30 -5.83 -18.85
N MET A 87 1.53 -6.05 -18.37
CA MET A 87 2.19 -5.10 -17.46
C MET A 87 2.55 -3.79 -18.17
N SER A 88 2.95 -3.84 -19.43
CA SER A 88 3.21 -2.62 -20.22
C SER A 88 1.93 -1.84 -20.54
N GLU A 89 0.78 -2.51 -20.55
CA GLU A 89 -0.55 -1.89 -20.73
C GLU A 89 -1.10 -1.30 -19.41
N GLY A 90 -0.48 -1.57 -18.26
CA GLY A 90 -0.83 -0.98 -16.96
C GLY A 90 -2.05 -1.60 -16.26
N ALA A 91 -2.74 -2.55 -16.90
CA ALA A 91 -4.06 -3.03 -16.47
C ALA A 91 -4.10 -3.64 -15.05
N LEU A 92 -3.03 -4.32 -14.61
CA LEU A 92 -2.97 -4.86 -13.24
C LEU A 92 -2.63 -3.79 -12.18
N ILE A 93 -1.81 -2.79 -12.54
CA ILE A 93 -1.43 -1.68 -11.65
C ILE A 93 -2.62 -0.74 -11.42
N GLU A 94 -3.48 -0.57 -12.43
CA GLU A 94 -4.68 0.27 -12.35
C GLU A 94 -5.90 -0.46 -11.76
N SER A 95 -5.75 -1.72 -11.35
CA SER A 95 -6.83 -2.52 -10.79
C SER A 95 -7.50 -1.82 -9.61
N PRO A 96 -8.84 -1.88 -9.45
CA PRO A 96 -9.53 -1.32 -8.29
C PRO A 96 -9.20 -2.07 -6.99
N HIS A 97 -8.71 -3.31 -7.09
CA HIS A 97 -8.43 -4.19 -5.94
C HIS A 97 -6.98 -4.00 -5.44
N PRO A 98 -6.78 -3.59 -4.17
CA PRO A 98 -5.44 -3.38 -3.61
C PRO A 98 -4.54 -4.62 -3.64
N GLU A 99 -5.11 -5.81 -3.39
CA GLU A 99 -4.36 -7.07 -3.40
C GLU A 99 -3.79 -7.37 -4.79
N VAL A 100 -4.54 -7.05 -5.86
CA VAL A 100 -4.07 -7.20 -7.25
C VAL A 100 -2.92 -6.22 -7.54
N ARG A 101 -3.05 -4.96 -7.09
CA ARG A 101 -1.99 -3.96 -7.27
C ARG A 101 -0.70 -4.35 -6.54
N SER A 102 -0.80 -4.92 -5.33
CA SER A 102 0.35 -5.43 -4.58
C SER A 102 1.15 -6.46 -5.40
N TRP A 103 0.47 -7.42 -6.03
CA TRP A 103 1.13 -8.37 -6.94
C TRP A 103 1.70 -7.68 -8.20
N ALA A 104 0.99 -6.70 -8.75
CA ALA A 104 1.45 -5.96 -9.92
C ALA A 104 2.77 -5.21 -9.66
N TYR A 105 2.93 -4.54 -8.51
CA TYR A 105 4.18 -3.87 -8.14
C TYR A 105 5.35 -4.85 -8.02
N ARG A 106 5.10 -6.05 -7.47
CA ARG A 106 6.11 -7.11 -7.41
C ARG A 106 6.50 -7.60 -8.80
N ILE A 107 5.53 -7.86 -9.67
CA ILE A 107 5.79 -8.27 -11.06
C ILE A 107 6.65 -7.22 -11.77
N GLU A 108 6.27 -5.95 -11.66
CA GLU A 108 7.03 -4.84 -12.26
C GLU A 108 8.47 -4.80 -11.74
N LYS A 109 8.67 -4.94 -10.43
CA LYS A 109 10.00 -5.01 -9.81
C LYS A 109 10.84 -6.15 -10.39
N VAL A 110 10.26 -7.33 -10.59
CA VAL A 110 10.98 -8.47 -11.19
C VAL A 110 11.31 -8.18 -12.66
N LEU A 111 10.35 -7.69 -13.45
CA LEU A 111 10.55 -7.43 -14.87
C LEU A 111 11.58 -6.33 -15.15
N GLN A 112 11.72 -5.35 -14.26
CA GLN A 112 12.72 -4.29 -14.36
C GLN A 112 14.15 -4.76 -14.05
N ARG A 113 14.33 -5.92 -13.39
CA ARG A 113 15.64 -6.49 -13.07
C ARG A 113 15.92 -7.70 -13.96
N VAL A 114 16.78 -7.50 -14.96
CA VAL A 114 17.08 -8.51 -16.01
C VAL A 114 18.08 -9.58 -15.55
N ALA A 115 18.67 -9.50 -14.35
CA ALA A 115 19.69 -10.45 -13.89
C ALA A 115 19.13 -11.51 -12.91
N PRO A 116 19.32 -12.83 -13.16
CA PRO A 116 18.91 -13.92 -12.26
C PRO A 116 19.49 -13.82 -10.83
N THR A 117 20.64 -13.16 -10.68
CA THR A 117 21.33 -12.97 -9.38
C THR A 117 20.55 -12.04 -8.43
N ASP A 118 19.69 -11.16 -8.95
CA ASP A 118 18.96 -10.18 -8.15
C ASP A 118 17.70 -10.75 -7.47
N LEU A 119 17.29 -11.97 -7.84
CA LEU A 119 16.06 -12.62 -7.35
C LEU A 119 16.16 -13.04 -5.88
N ILE A 120 17.36 -13.44 -5.44
CA ILE A 120 17.64 -13.85 -4.04
C ILE A 120 17.68 -12.63 -3.10
N ILE A 121 17.84 -11.41 -3.64
CA ILE A 121 17.96 -10.14 -2.90
C ILE A 121 16.67 -9.30 -3.04
N MET A 122 15.59 -9.84 -3.63
CA MET A 122 14.38 -9.03 -3.87
C MET A 122 13.69 -8.58 -2.59
N ASP A 123 13.70 -9.43 -1.57
CA ASP A 123 13.05 -9.16 -0.27
C ASP A 123 13.79 -8.08 0.55
N SER A 124 15.06 -7.79 0.23
CA SER A 124 15.91 -6.86 0.99
C SER A 124 16.36 -5.64 0.18
N THR A 125 15.71 -5.34 -0.94
CA THR A 125 16.06 -4.16 -1.76
C THR A 125 15.00 -3.08 -1.70
N ALA A 126 15.45 -1.82 -1.69
CA ALA A 126 14.57 -0.66 -1.79
C ALA A 126 13.72 -0.69 -3.07
N GLY A 127 12.45 -0.29 -2.97
CA GLY A 127 11.54 -0.10 -4.09
C GLY A 127 10.63 -1.30 -4.42
N GLY A 128 9.47 -1.00 -5.01
CA GLY A 128 8.58 -1.96 -5.66
C GLY A 128 7.59 -2.70 -4.76
N ARG A 129 7.45 -2.30 -3.49
CA ARG A 129 6.51 -2.92 -2.54
C ARG A 129 5.10 -2.30 -2.61
N HIS A 130 5.02 -1.06 -3.05
CA HIS A 130 3.79 -0.30 -3.30
C HIS A 130 4.06 0.89 -4.22
N ASP A 131 3.02 1.61 -4.66
CA ASP A 131 3.07 2.79 -5.53
C ASP A 131 4.04 3.90 -5.08
N ASN A 132 4.24 4.04 -3.77
CA ASN A 132 5.11 5.05 -3.18
C ASN A 132 6.44 4.49 -2.63
N ASP A 133 6.84 3.29 -3.05
CA ASP A 133 8.12 2.70 -2.68
C ASP A 133 9.09 2.74 -3.86
N PHE A 134 10.00 3.71 -3.82
CA PHE A 134 11.03 3.89 -4.84
C PHE A 134 12.42 3.58 -4.29
N ALA A 135 13.32 3.10 -5.15
CA ALA A 135 14.72 2.92 -4.79
C ALA A 135 15.38 4.26 -4.42
N ASP A 136 15.13 5.31 -5.21
CA ASP A 136 15.52 6.68 -4.88
C ASP A 136 14.49 7.32 -3.94
N PHE A 137 14.89 7.54 -2.69
CA PHE A 137 14.03 8.10 -1.65
C PHE A 137 13.51 9.50 -1.96
N ARG A 138 14.12 10.22 -2.91
CA ARG A 138 13.67 11.56 -3.33
C ARG A 138 12.37 11.52 -4.14
N LYS A 139 12.00 10.36 -4.70
CA LYS A 139 10.76 10.16 -5.46
C LYS A 139 9.57 9.83 -4.55
N ILE A 140 9.87 9.16 -3.44
CA ILE A 140 9.42 9.47 -2.07
C ILE A 140 8.33 10.51 -1.81
N VAL A 141 7.04 10.31 -2.08
CA VAL A 141 6.03 11.31 -1.68
C VAL A 141 5.86 11.33 -0.15
N ILE A 142 5.99 12.50 0.47
CA ILE A 142 5.98 12.67 1.93
C ILE A 142 4.71 12.12 2.56
N TYR A 143 3.53 12.46 2.04
CA TYR A 143 2.28 11.91 2.54
C TYR A 143 2.07 10.49 1.99
N PRO A 144 1.68 9.54 2.83
CA PRO A 144 1.58 8.16 2.39
C PRO A 144 0.37 7.94 1.49
N THR A 145 0.54 7.03 0.55
CA THR A 145 -0.53 6.58 -0.33
C THR A 145 -1.41 5.56 0.36
N ASN A 146 -2.53 5.21 -0.28
CA ASN A 146 -3.42 4.20 0.28
C ASN A 146 -2.77 2.80 0.25
N ASP A 147 -2.07 2.46 -0.84
CA ASP A 147 -1.40 1.18 -0.97
C ASP A 147 -0.24 1.03 0.02
N GLU A 148 0.49 2.12 0.30
CA GLU A 148 1.51 2.16 1.34
C GLU A 148 0.93 1.93 2.75
N LEU A 149 -0.20 2.56 3.08
CA LEU A 149 -0.86 2.37 4.38
C LEU A 149 -1.43 0.96 4.55
N ARG A 150 -1.83 0.30 3.46
CA ARG A 150 -2.39 -1.06 3.46
C ARG A 150 -1.33 -2.15 3.34
N SER A 151 -0.14 -1.81 2.85
CA SER A 151 0.93 -2.78 2.68
C SER A 151 1.28 -3.46 4.01
N LYS A 152 1.42 -4.78 3.95
CA LYS A 152 1.86 -5.65 5.05
C LYS A 152 3.31 -6.08 4.89
N GLU A 153 3.98 -5.61 3.83
CA GLU A 153 5.37 -5.95 3.57
C GLU A 153 6.31 -5.23 4.53
N GLU A 154 7.43 -5.86 4.86
CA GLU A 154 8.40 -5.27 5.76
C GLU A 154 9.02 -3.99 5.17
N PRO A 155 9.23 -2.95 6.00
CA PRO A 155 9.90 -1.74 5.57
C PRO A 155 11.38 -2.02 5.28
N PHE A 156 11.88 -1.49 4.16
CA PHE A 156 13.29 -1.49 3.84
C PHE A 156 13.99 -0.46 4.74
N LEU A 157 14.56 -0.96 5.83
CA LEU A 157 15.37 -0.20 6.77
C LEU A 157 16.73 -0.87 6.90
N GLN A 158 17.77 -0.21 6.39
CA GLN A 158 19.15 -0.67 6.54
C GLN A 158 19.56 -0.65 8.01
N ARG A 159 20.43 -1.58 8.42
CA ARG A 159 20.96 -1.58 9.78
C ARG A 159 21.88 -0.37 9.96
N ALA A 160 21.81 0.27 11.13
CA ALA A 160 22.67 1.43 11.41
C ALA A 160 24.16 1.11 11.18
N THR A 161 24.61 -0.08 11.60
CA THR A 161 25.99 -0.55 11.39
C THR A 161 26.40 -0.61 9.91
N GLU A 162 25.47 -0.95 9.02
CA GLU A 162 25.71 -1.01 7.57
C GLU A 162 25.80 0.39 6.95
N VAL A 163 25.02 1.35 7.47
CA VAL A 163 25.04 2.73 6.98
C VAL A 163 26.34 3.44 7.40
N PHE A 164 26.80 3.19 8.63
CA PHE A 164 28.01 3.83 9.17
C PHE A 164 29.32 3.20 8.70
N SER A 165 29.30 1.97 8.16
CA SER A 165 30.49 1.30 7.61
C SER A 165 30.87 1.78 6.20
N ILE A 166 30.03 2.59 5.56
CA ILE A 166 30.25 3.10 4.20
C ILE A 166 31.33 4.20 4.18
N PRO A 167 32.18 4.26 3.13
CA PRO A 167 33.12 5.34 2.92
C PRO A 167 32.48 6.74 3.01
N GLU A 168 33.24 7.70 3.54
CA GLU A 168 32.76 9.06 3.86
C GLU A 168 32.12 9.78 2.67
N GLU A 169 32.68 9.56 1.48
CA GLU A 169 32.26 10.16 0.21
C GLU A 169 30.77 9.89 -0.09
N ASN A 170 30.27 8.70 0.23
CA ASN A 170 28.88 8.28 -0.04
C ASN A 170 28.00 8.29 1.22
N ARG A 171 28.61 8.35 2.41
CA ARG A 171 27.93 8.21 3.71
C ARG A 171 26.82 9.25 3.89
N ALA A 172 27.04 10.50 3.49
CA ALA A 172 26.04 11.55 3.67
C ALA A 172 24.74 11.29 2.89
N ASN A 173 24.84 10.78 1.67
CA ASN A 173 23.66 10.49 0.85
C ASN A 173 22.88 9.29 1.38
N ILE A 174 23.59 8.23 1.79
CA ILE A 174 22.96 7.00 2.30
C ILE A 174 22.38 7.24 3.70
N TYR A 175 23.06 8.04 4.53
CA TYR A 175 22.52 8.45 5.82
C TYR A 175 21.22 9.25 5.69
N ARG A 176 21.12 10.12 4.67
CA ARG A 176 19.87 10.86 4.38
C ARG A 176 18.74 9.95 3.93
N ASP A 177 19.02 8.98 3.06
CA ASP A 177 18.05 7.95 2.65
C ASP A 177 17.55 7.16 3.87
N TRP A 178 18.49 6.63 4.66
CA TRP A 178 18.19 5.89 5.88
C TRP A 178 17.36 6.72 6.88
N LEU A 179 17.78 7.95 7.17
CA LEU A 179 17.06 8.83 8.10
C LEU A 179 15.65 9.17 7.59
N PHE A 180 15.50 9.42 6.29
CA PHE A 180 14.19 9.67 5.70
C PHE A 180 13.27 8.46 5.85
N ARG A 181 13.73 7.25 5.50
CA ARG A 181 12.94 6.02 5.61
C ARG A 181 12.61 5.69 7.06
N LEU A 182 13.54 5.93 7.99
CA LEU A 182 13.33 5.73 9.42
C LEU A 182 12.22 6.64 9.96
N LEU A 183 12.33 7.96 9.72
CA LEU A 183 11.31 8.93 10.15
C LEU A 183 9.95 8.66 9.50
N ARG A 184 9.97 8.19 8.25
CA ARG A 184 8.76 7.80 7.53
C ARG A 184 8.09 6.59 8.16
N GLU A 185 8.86 5.56 8.50
CA GLU A 185 8.28 4.35 9.11
C GLU A 185 7.70 4.66 10.50
N ASP A 186 8.32 5.56 11.26
CA ASP A 186 7.75 6.05 12.54
C ASP A 186 6.38 6.72 12.33
N MET A 187 6.29 7.63 11.34
CA MET A 187 5.01 8.25 10.95
C MET A 187 3.99 7.23 10.44
N LEU A 188 4.40 6.24 9.62
CA LEU A 188 3.52 5.20 9.09
C LEU A 188 3.01 4.27 10.18
N ALA A 189 3.85 3.90 11.14
CA ALA A 189 3.46 3.02 12.26
C ALA A 189 2.34 3.66 13.09
N ASP A 190 2.48 4.95 13.41
CA ASP A 190 1.44 5.74 14.08
C ASP A 190 0.15 5.74 13.25
N LEU A 191 0.23 6.12 11.97
CA LEU A 191 -0.95 6.20 11.09
C LEU A 191 -1.63 4.84 10.87
N ARG A 192 -0.88 3.75 10.65
CA ARG A 192 -1.43 2.39 10.49
C ARG A 192 -2.14 1.94 11.77
N GLY A 193 -1.59 2.27 12.94
CA GLY A 193 -2.24 2.03 14.22
C GLY A 193 -3.59 2.73 14.34
N GLU A 194 -3.66 4.00 13.94
CA GLU A 194 -4.89 4.78 13.98
C GLU A 194 -5.92 4.34 12.94
N VAL A 195 -5.48 4.08 11.70
CA VAL A 195 -6.34 3.63 10.60
C VAL A 195 -6.93 2.25 10.89
N SER A 196 -6.12 1.27 11.30
CA SER A 196 -6.59 -0.09 11.64
C SER A 196 -7.61 -0.06 12.77
N THR A 197 -7.37 0.78 13.78
CA THR A 197 -8.28 1.00 14.90
C THR A 197 -9.59 1.70 14.48
N SER A 198 -9.56 2.50 13.41
CA SER A 198 -10.73 3.15 12.83
C SER A 198 -11.56 2.20 11.95
N LEU A 199 -10.91 1.22 11.33
CA LEU A 199 -11.52 0.19 10.47
C LEU A 199 -12.14 -0.92 11.32
N ASP A 200 -11.39 -1.44 12.29
CA ASP A 200 -11.85 -2.48 13.21
C ASP A 200 -12.31 -1.84 14.51
N ARG A 201 -13.63 -1.74 14.69
CA ARG A 201 -14.28 -1.23 15.92
C ARG A 201 -13.81 -1.93 17.22
N ALA A 202 -13.04 -3.02 17.13
CA ALA A 202 -12.89 -3.98 18.21
C ALA A 202 -11.79 -3.65 19.24
N LYS A 203 -10.70 -2.93 18.93
CA LYS A 203 -9.56 -2.83 19.88
C LYS A 203 -8.75 -1.52 19.81
N ALA A 204 -9.42 -0.38 19.93
CA ALA A 204 -8.72 0.89 20.13
C ALA A 204 -8.09 0.96 21.54
N LYS A 205 -6.76 0.91 21.67
CA LYS A 205 -6.09 1.15 22.96
C LYS A 205 -6.21 2.60 23.45
N ARG A 206 -6.49 3.56 22.54
CA ARG A 206 -6.70 4.98 22.84
C ARG A 206 -7.94 5.50 22.10
N PRO A 207 -8.77 6.34 22.73
CA PRO A 207 -9.90 6.96 22.04
C PRO A 207 -9.35 7.95 20.99
N LEU A 208 -9.54 7.62 19.72
CA LEU A 208 -9.24 8.52 18.61
C LEU A 208 -10.36 9.53 18.47
N ILE A 209 -10.02 10.81 18.29
CA ILE A 209 -11.02 11.84 17.97
C ILE A 209 -11.47 11.59 16.53
N ARG A 210 -12.76 11.34 16.35
CA ARG A 210 -13.36 11.11 15.04
C ARG A 210 -14.36 12.21 14.74
N TYR A 211 -14.10 12.93 13.66
CA TYR A 211 -15.04 13.90 13.13
C TYR A 211 -15.87 13.25 12.03
N HIS A 212 -17.19 13.43 12.10
CA HIS A 212 -18.13 12.93 11.09
C HIS A 212 -18.91 14.07 10.46
N ASP A 213 -19.55 13.76 9.33
CA ASP A 213 -20.29 14.71 8.49
C ASP A 213 -19.47 15.94 8.12
N LEU A 214 -18.25 15.66 7.62
CA LEU A 214 -17.36 16.68 7.11
C LEU A 214 -17.95 17.30 5.83
N SER A 215 -18.01 18.62 5.79
CA SER A 215 -18.41 19.37 4.60
C SER A 215 -17.56 20.61 4.44
N LEU A 216 -17.58 21.20 3.24
CA LEU A 216 -17.04 22.54 3.06
C LEU A 216 -18.04 23.55 3.65
N PRO A 217 -17.57 24.59 4.35
CA PRO A 217 -18.46 25.64 4.86
C PRO A 217 -19.17 26.36 3.70
N ASP A 218 -20.48 26.57 3.83
CA ASP A 218 -21.25 27.35 2.87
C ASP A 218 -20.92 28.85 3.03
N GLY A 219 -20.60 29.53 1.92
CA GLY A 219 -20.42 30.98 1.89
C GLY A 219 -19.17 31.48 2.62
N VAL A 220 -17.98 31.10 2.15
CA VAL A 220 -16.70 31.69 2.60
C VAL A 220 -16.59 33.16 2.15
N GLN A 221 -17.36 34.05 2.78
CA GLN A 221 -17.19 35.51 2.69
C GLN A 221 -16.37 36.09 3.86
N SER A 222 -15.84 35.26 4.76
CA SER A 222 -14.94 35.72 5.82
C SER A 222 -13.71 34.83 5.90
N ALA A 223 -12.89 34.87 4.86
CA ALA A 223 -11.50 34.49 4.98
C ALA A 223 -10.71 35.74 5.37
N LEU A 224 -10.68 36.06 6.66
CA LEU A 224 -9.45 36.58 7.24
C LEU A 224 -8.36 35.56 6.91
N THR A 225 -7.61 35.80 5.84
CA THR A 225 -6.31 35.18 5.54
C THR A 225 -6.25 33.68 5.85
N VAL A 226 -7.04 32.85 5.17
CA VAL A 226 -6.75 31.40 5.14
C VAL A 226 -5.37 31.27 4.51
N ARG A 227 -4.42 30.67 5.24
CA ARG A 227 -3.06 30.49 4.75
C ARG A 227 -3.10 29.71 3.43
N PRO A 228 -2.20 30.00 2.47
CA PRO A 228 -2.08 29.19 1.26
C PRO A 228 -2.03 27.70 1.60
N LEU A 229 -2.65 26.85 0.76
CA LEU A 229 -2.69 25.39 0.92
C LEU A 229 -3.42 24.88 2.19
N THR A 230 -4.28 25.69 2.80
CA THR A 230 -5.13 25.25 3.92
C THR A 230 -6.55 24.96 3.43
N LEU A 231 -7.06 23.76 3.74
CA LEU A 231 -8.46 23.39 3.51
C LEU A 231 -9.25 23.55 4.81
N MET A 232 -10.26 24.41 4.80
CA MET A 232 -11.20 24.51 5.91
C MET A 232 -12.35 23.52 5.71
N VAL A 233 -12.61 22.71 6.73
CA VAL A 233 -13.71 21.75 6.76
C VAL A 233 -14.52 21.95 8.04
N GLN A 234 -15.84 21.92 7.92
CA GLN A 234 -16.75 21.90 9.07
C GLN A 234 -17.17 20.46 9.36
N CYS A 235 -17.26 20.10 10.64
CA CYS A 235 -17.79 18.82 11.10
C CYS A 235 -19.08 19.04 11.90
N ARG A 236 -20.07 18.14 11.77
CA ARG A 236 -21.31 18.21 12.58
C ARG A 236 -21.26 17.33 13.83
N VAL A 237 -20.36 16.34 13.84
CA VAL A 237 -20.23 15.35 14.89
C VAL A 237 -18.76 15.12 15.20
N GLY A 238 -18.42 14.85 16.47
CA GLY A 238 -17.09 14.40 16.88
C GLY A 238 -16.36 15.32 17.86
N ILE A 239 -16.79 16.58 17.98
CA ILE A 239 -16.29 17.50 19.00
C ILE A 239 -17.07 17.23 20.29
N SER A 240 -16.37 16.74 21.32
CA SER A 240 -16.92 16.60 22.66
C SER A 240 -16.60 17.82 23.50
N PHE A 241 -17.63 18.41 24.11
CA PHE A 241 -17.47 19.51 25.06
C PHE A 241 -17.76 19.02 26.48
N PRO A 242 -17.14 19.65 27.51
CA PRO A 242 -17.51 19.41 28.90
C PRO A 242 -19.02 19.62 29.14
N LYS A 243 -19.60 18.89 30.10
CA LYS A 243 -21.06 18.91 30.38
C LYS A 243 -21.61 20.30 30.73
N ASN A 244 -20.77 21.17 31.28
CA ASN A 244 -21.09 22.55 31.62
C ASN A 244 -21.05 23.53 30.43
N VAL A 245 -20.69 23.06 29.24
CA VAL A 245 -20.58 23.86 28.01
C VAL A 245 -21.65 23.41 27.01
N SER A 246 -22.88 23.90 27.21
CA SER A 246 -24.05 23.49 26.43
C SER A 246 -24.45 24.48 25.33
N THR A 247 -24.27 25.79 25.56
CA THR A 247 -24.68 26.84 24.61
C THR A 247 -23.64 27.06 23.51
N ALA A 248 -24.09 27.63 22.38
CA ALA A 248 -23.21 27.90 21.23
C ALA A 248 -22.11 28.91 21.59
N GLU A 249 -22.46 29.97 22.34
CA GLU A 249 -21.52 30.99 22.78
C GLU A 249 -20.46 30.39 23.73
N ALA A 250 -20.89 29.54 24.67
CA ALA A 250 -19.98 28.88 25.61
C ALA A 250 -19.02 27.92 24.89
N ARG A 251 -19.49 27.19 23.86
CA ARG A 251 -18.65 26.33 23.03
C ARG A 251 -17.61 27.13 22.24
N GLN A 252 -18.03 28.26 21.65
CA GLN A 252 -17.11 29.14 20.92
C GLN A 252 -16.05 29.72 21.86
N GLN A 253 -16.45 30.16 23.05
CA GLN A 253 -15.52 30.66 24.06
C GLN A 253 -14.55 29.58 24.54
N TYR A 254 -15.06 28.36 24.79
CA TYR A 254 -14.24 27.22 25.15
C TYR A 254 -13.14 26.93 24.12
N LEU A 255 -13.45 26.96 22.82
CA LEU A 255 -12.45 26.75 21.76
C LEU A 255 -11.42 27.89 21.68
N LYS A 256 -11.82 29.13 21.95
CA LYS A 256 -10.89 30.29 22.00
C LYS A 256 -9.92 30.17 23.17
N ASP A 257 -10.41 29.72 24.32
CA ASP A 257 -9.62 29.58 25.55
C ASP A 257 -8.73 28.33 25.51
N ASN A 258 -9.18 27.27 24.84
CA ASN A 258 -8.47 25.99 24.71
C ASN A 258 -7.88 25.83 23.30
N LYS A 259 -6.89 26.65 22.96
CA LYS A 259 -6.21 26.59 21.65
C LYS A 259 -5.53 25.25 21.34
N ASN A 260 -5.24 24.45 22.38
CA ASN A 260 -4.65 23.11 22.26
C ASN A 260 -5.71 22.00 22.15
N PHE A 261 -6.96 22.34 21.81
CA PHE A 261 -8.05 21.37 21.62
C PHE A 261 -7.66 20.30 20.59
N VAL A 262 -7.01 20.72 19.51
CA VAL A 262 -6.25 19.85 18.61
C VAL A 262 -4.77 20.10 18.87
N LYS A 263 -3.98 19.04 19.08
CA LYS A 263 -2.54 19.19 19.27
C LYS A 263 -1.91 19.74 17.99
N HIS A 264 -1.05 20.74 18.13
CA HIS A 264 -0.24 21.26 17.03
C HIS A 264 0.57 20.12 16.39
N GLY A 265 0.57 20.05 15.06
CA GLY A 265 1.27 18.99 14.32
C GLY A 265 0.61 17.62 14.44
N SER A 266 -0.65 17.55 14.87
CA SER A 266 -1.41 16.30 14.81
C SER A 266 -1.68 15.93 13.35
N PHE A 267 -1.61 14.63 13.07
CA PHE A 267 -1.97 14.09 11.77
C PHE A 267 -3.36 13.48 11.84
N GLY A 268 -4.03 13.45 10.69
CA GLY A 268 -5.33 12.83 10.57
C GLY A 268 -5.52 12.21 9.20
N VAL A 269 -6.51 11.33 9.11
CA VAL A 269 -6.85 10.62 7.89
C VAL A 269 -8.26 10.99 7.46
N LEU A 270 -8.39 11.57 6.26
CA LEU A 270 -9.68 11.78 5.63
C LEU A 270 -10.15 10.48 5.02
N ARG A 271 -11.39 10.10 5.33
CA ARG A 271 -12.03 8.92 4.76
C ARG A 271 -13.32 9.32 4.07
N CYS A 272 -13.47 8.90 2.82
CA CYS A 272 -14.71 8.99 2.07
C CYS A 272 -15.20 7.56 1.83
N LYS A 273 -16.37 7.22 2.39
CA LYS A 273 -16.92 5.85 2.35
C LYS A 273 -15.93 4.79 2.87
N SER A 274 -15.62 3.76 2.08
CA SER A 274 -14.68 2.67 2.40
C SER A 274 -13.23 2.97 1.99
N SER A 275 -12.96 4.10 1.32
CA SER A 275 -11.63 4.49 0.89
C SER A 275 -11.01 5.55 1.81
N THR A 276 -9.80 5.26 2.30
CA THR A 276 -8.91 6.28 2.86
C THR A 276 -8.50 7.23 1.73
N VAL A 277 -8.78 8.52 1.91
CA VAL A 277 -8.62 9.53 0.88
C VAL A 277 -7.24 10.16 0.97
N ARG A 278 -6.87 10.75 2.12
CA ARG A 278 -5.56 11.42 2.31
C ARG A 278 -5.19 11.58 3.78
N VAL A 279 -3.89 11.66 4.03
CA VAL A 279 -3.31 12.12 5.31
C VAL A 279 -3.09 13.63 5.27
N TYR A 280 -3.36 14.32 6.36
CA TYR A 280 -3.14 15.76 6.49
C TYR A 280 -2.56 16.10 7.86
N ALA A 281 -1.82 17.21 7.92
CA ALA A 281 -1.38 17.80 9.18
C ALA A 281 -2.39 18.89 9.60
N MET A 282 -2.78 18.89 10.87
CA MET A 282 -3.51 19.99 11.46
C MET A 282 -2.52 21.04 11.98
N PRO A 283 -2.75 22.33 11.66
CA PRO A 283 -1.87 23.43 12.07
C PRO A 283 -1.87 23.68 13.58
#